data_AF-A0A660QJX4-F1
#
_entry.id   AF-A0A660QJX4-F1
#
_cell.length_a   1.000
_cell.length_b   1.000
_cell.length_c   1.000
_cell.angle_alpha   90.00
_cell.angle_beta   90.00
_cell.angle_gamma   90.00
#
_symmetry.space_group_name_H-M   'P 1'
#
loop_
_entity.id
_entity.type
_entity.pdbx_description
1 polymer ?
#
loop_
_entity_poly.entity_id
_entity_poly.type
_entity_poly.pdbx_seq_one_letter_code
_entity_poly.pdbx_strand_id
1 'polypeptide(L)'
;MVTTLTNEKKINIGFAVISVILNLISWVVGIGTTFSAMRSFWWGQTADSQYFMHEGVVMLTGGVIAQAIIGIVAAIFMLIVLNQWNQSLTENIKNTKIMINYVKESTDDKQKLLSLSTVEVHLESLDLRSWAYWLYVGFYVISLFIPVMAVIFSLLAIIFLAIYLQSVFTVSKRLEEIKNTMYSVMGISTLQMQNIKSRNIGLFILFVIITLGIYWLYLLIKLSSEINNYLDTDQRLRQMVNP
;
A
#
# COMPACT_ATOMS: atom_id res chain seq x y z
N MET A 1 -26.12 14.11 -11.59
CA MET A 1 -25.77 15.10 -10.54
C MET A 1 -24.94 14.48 -9.40
N VAL A 2 -25.14 13.21 -9.03
CA VAL A 2 -24.31 12.49 -8.04
C VAL A 2 -22.87 12.22 -8.50
N THR A 3 -22.66 11.99 -9.80
CA THR A 3 -21.32 11.80 -10.40
C THR A 3 -20.41 13.01 -10.30
N THR A 4 -20.97 14.22 -10.26
CA THR A 4 -20.23 15.47 -10.01
C THR A 4 -19.92 15.70 -8.53
N LEU A 5 -20.55 14.97 -7.61
CA LEU A 5 -20.44 15.19 -6.16
C LEU A 5 -19.30 14.39 -5.49
N THR A 6 -18.73 13.38 -6.17
CA THR A 6 -17.74 12.48 -5.53
C THR A 6 -16.65 12.03 -6.52
N ASN A 7 -15.48 12.66 -6.44
CA ASN A 7 -14.32 12.30 -7.27
C ASN A 7 -13.46 11.26 -6.53
N GLU A 8 -13.26 10.09 -7.14
CA GLU A 8 -12.42 9.05 -6.53
C GLU A 8 -10.95 9.35 -6.81
N LYS A 9 -10.12 9.28 -5.78
CA LYS A 9 -8.67 9.34 -5.94
C LYS A 9 -8.19 7.98 -6.40
N LYS A 10 -7.71 7.89 -7.63
CA LYS A 10 -7.12 6.65 -8.16
C LYS A 10 -5.65 6.52 -7.76
N ILE A 11 -5.23 5.28 -7.58
CA ILE A 11 -3.83 4.94 -7.31
C ILE A 11 -3.06 4.87 -8.62
N ASN A 12 -1.89 5.50 -8.67
CA ASN A 12 -1.01 5.41 -9.82
C ASN A 12 -0.21 4.09 -9.76
N ILE A 13 -0.73 3.07 -10.45
CA ILE A 13 -0.08 1.74 -10.54
C ILE A 13 1.33 1.86 -11.16
N GLY A 14 1.57 2.86 -12.01
CA GLY A 14 2.89 3.12 -12.59
C GLY A 14 3.94 3.41 -11.51
N PHE A 15 3.60 4.16 -10.46
CA PHE A 15 4.51 4.37 -9.33
C PHE A 15 4.79 3.09 -8.56
N ALA A 16 3.81 2.21 -8.39
CA ALA A 16 4.02 0.91 -7.76
C ALA A 16 4.98 0.05 -8.59
N VAL A 17 4.78 -0.02 -9.91
CA VAL A 17 5.65 -0.77 -10.83
C VAL A 17 7.07 -0.22 -10.84
N ILE A 18 7.23 1.11 -10.94
CA ILE A 18 8.54 1.77 -10.90
C ILE A 18 9.25 1.46 -9.58
N SER A 19 8.55 1.57 -8.45
CA SER A 19 9.11 1.23 -7.14
C SER A 19 9.61 -0.22 -7.08
N VAL A 20 8.84 -1.17 -7.60
CA VAL A 20 9.24 -2.59 -7.64
C VAL A 20 10.48 -2.78 -8.51
N ILE A 21 10.50 -2.23 -9.72
CA ILE A 21 11.64 -2.35 -10.64
C ILE A 21 12.91 -1.77 -9.99
N LEU A 22 12.82 -0.58 -9.41
CA LEU A 22 13.97 0.06 -8.77
C LEU A 22 14.46 -0.72 -7.54
N ASN A 23 13.58 -1.30 -6.74
CA ASN A 23 13.97 -2.17 -5.63
C ASN A 23 14.74 -3.40 -6.13
N LEU A 24 14.25 -4.05 -7.20
CA LEU A 24 14.93 -5.21 -7.80
C LEU A 24 16.29 -4.83 -8.38
N ILE A 25 16.39 -3.70 -9.09
CA ILE A 25 17.68 -3.19 -9.59
C ILE A 25 18.63 -2.90 -8.43
N SER A 26 18.16 -2.25 -7.36
CA SER A 26 18.96 -1.97 -6.17
C SER A 26 19.53 -3.26 -5.56
N TRP A 27 18.74 -4.33 -5.49
CA TRP A 27 19.21 -5.65 -5.02
C TRP A 27 20.24 -6.26 -5.96
N VAL A 28 20.01 -6.23 -7.28
CA VAL A 28 20.97 -6.75 -8.27
C VAL A 28 22.30 -6.01 -8.19
N VAL A 29 22.26 -4.68 -8.07
CA VAL A 29 23.45 -3.85 -7.87
C VAL A 29 24.15 -4.25 -6.57
N GLY A 30 23.45 -4.29 -5.44
CA GLY A 30 24.04 -4.61 -4.14
C GLY A 30 24.67 -6.00 -4.08
N ILE A 31 23.99 -7.01 -4.63
CA ILE A 31 24.50 -8.39 -4.71
C ILE A 31 25.72 -8.43 -5.64
N GLY A 32 25.61 -7.85 -6.84
CA GLY A 32 26.68 -7.83 -7.83
C GLY A 32 27.95 -7.12 -7.34
N THR A 33 27.80 -5.99 -6.66
CA THR A 33 28.92 -5.23 -6.09
C THR A 33 29.56 -5.98 -4.93
N THR A 34 28.77 -6.65 -4.09
CA THR A 34 29.28 -7.46 -2.99
C THR A 34 30.09 -8.64 -3.51
N PHE A 35 29.57 -9.40 -4.47
CA PHE A 35 30.31 -10.53 -5.07
C PHE A 35 31.59 -10.09 -5.77
N SER A 36 31.54 -8.99 -6.52
CA SER A 36 32.71 -8.44 -7.22
C SER A 36 33.80 -8.02 -6.23
N ALA A 37 33.42 -7.32 -5.16
CA ALA A 37 34.35 -6.93 -4.12
C ALA A 37 34.92 -8.13 -3.34
N MET A 38 34.10 -9.12 -3.00
CA MET A 38 34.57 -10.35 -2.34
C MET A 38 35.63 -11.06 -3.20
N ARG A 39 35.41 -11.13 -4.51
CA ARG A 39 36.42 -11.67 -5.44
C ARG A 39 37.71 -10.86 -5.44
N SER A 40 37.62 -9.53 -5.47
CA SER A 40 38.80 -8.65 -5.41
C SER A 40 39.56 -8.80 -4.10
N PHE A 41 38.87 -8.90 -2.96
CA PHE A 41 39.53 -9.17 -1.67
C PHE A 41 40.20 -10.53 -1.62
N TRP A 42 39.55 -11.57 -2.15
CA TRP A 42 40.14 -12.90 -2.23
C TRP A 42 41.45 -12.87 -3.03
N TRP A 43 41.45 -12.26 -4.21
CA TRP A 43 42.66 -12.11 -5.01
C TRP A 43 43.72 -11.24 -4.37
N GLY A 44 43.33 -10.12 -3.73
CA GLY A 44 44.24 -9.28 -2.96
C GLY A 44 44.93 -10.04 -1.85
N GLN A 45 44.21 -10.93 -1.15
CA GLN A 45 44.78 -11.77 -0.11
C GLN A 45 45.66 -12.90 -0.67
N THR A 46 45.23 -13.59 -1.73
CA THR A 46 46.00 -14.71 -2.30
C THR A 46 47.24 -14.28 -3.06
N ALA A 47 47.21 -13.10 -3.68
CA ALA A 47 48.32 -12.56 -4.47
C ALA A 47 49.15 -11.50 -3.72
N ASP A 48 48.87 -11.29 -2.43
CA ASP A 48 49.47 -10.25 -1.58
C ASP A 48 49.54 -8.87 -2.27
N SER A 49 48.42 -8.47 -2.88
CA SER A 49 48.33 -7.31 -3.76
C SER A 49 47.41 -6.25 -3.18
N GLN A 50 48.03 -5.13 -2.77
CA GLN A 50 47.31 -3.95 -2.30
C GLN A 50 46.39 -3.34 -3.36
N TYR A 51 46.72 -3.52 -4.65
CA TYR A 51 45.87 -3.05 -5.75
C TYR A 51 44.48 -3.71 -5.71
N PHE A 52 44.42 -5.05 -5.64
CA PHE A 52 43.16 -5.78 -5.61
C PHE A 52 42.38 -5.52 -4.30
N MET A 53 43.08 -5.28 -3.18
CA MET A 53 42.42 -4.86 -1.95
C MET A 53 41.78 -3.46 -2.09
N HIS A 54 42.49 -2.49 -2.66
CA HIS A 54 41.95 -1.15 -2.90
C HIS A 54 40.77 -1.18 -3.88
N GLU A 55 40.88 -1.95 -4.97
CA GLU A 55 39.81 -2.14 -5.95
C GLU A 55 38.55 -2.72 -5.28
N GLY A 56 38.70 -3.71 -4.39
CA GLY A 56 37.59 -4.26 -3.61
C GLY A 56 36.89 -3.21 -2.73
N VAL A 57 37.65 -2.32 -2.07
CA VAL A 57 37.09 -1.22 -1.27
C VAL A 57 36.36 -0.20 -2.15
N VAL A 58 36.93 0.18 -3.30
CA VAL A 58 36.30 1.11 -4.25
C VAL A 58 34.99 0.52 -4.80
N MET A 59 34.99 -0.77 -5.15
CA MET A 59 33.78 -1.47 -5.60
C MET A 59 32.70 -1.52 -4.53
N LEU A 60 33.06 -1.82 -3.26
CA LEU A 60 32.09 -1.79 -2.16
C LEU A 60 31.53 -0.38 -1.94
N THR A 61 32.39 0.62 -1.81
CA THR A 61 31.97 1.99 -1.49
C THR A 61 31.12 2.59 -2.61
N GLY A 62 31.56 2.50 -3.86
CA GLY A 62 30.80 2.96 -5.02
C GLY A 62 29.50 2.18 -5.21
N GLY A 63 29.53 0.86 -5.00
CA GLY A 63 28.36 -0.01 -5.07
C GLY A 63 27.29 0.32 -4.02
N VAL A 64 27.69 0.52 -2.77
CA VAL A 64 26.79 0.89 -1.66
C VAL A 64 26.14 2.25 -1.92
N ILE A 65 26.89 3.24 -2.42
CA ILE A 65 26.33 4.55 -2.77
C ILE A 65 25.30 4.42 -3.89
N ALA A 66 25.63 3.70 -4.97
CA ALA A 66 24.70 3.47 -6.08
C ALA A 66 23.43 2.74 -5.62
N GLN A 67 23.59 1.67 -4.82
CA GLN A 67 22.49 0.93 -4.24
C GLN A 67 21.59 1.81 -3.37
N ALA A 68 22.18 2.66 -2.52
CA ALA A 68 21.45 3.56 -1.63
C ALA A 68 20.63 4.60 -2.40
N ILE A 69 21.21 5.22 -3.44
CA ILE A 69 20.49 6.20 -4.29
C ILE A 69 19.27 5.54 -4.94
N ILE A 70 19.46 4.38 -5.59
CA ILE A 70 18.36 3.66 -6.25
C ILE A 70 17.31 3.23 -5.22
N GLY A 71 17.74 2.72 -4.06
CA GLY A 71 16.86 2.30 -2.98
C GLY A 71 16.01 3.43 -2.41
N ILE A 72 16.59 4.62 -2.21
CA ILE A 72 15.86 5.81 -1.74
C ILE A 72 14.79 6.22 -2.76
N VAL A 73 15.13 6.26 -4.05
CA VAL A 73 14.15 6.60 -5.10
C VAL A 73 13.03 5.56 -5.14
N ALA A 74 13.37 4.27 -5.06
CA ALA A 74 12.39 3.19 -4.99
C ALA A 74 11.45 3.34 -3.80
N ALA A 75 12.00 3.69 -2.62
CA ALA A 75 11.24 3.92 -1.41
C ALA A 75 10.29 5.12 -1.52
N ILE A 76 10.71 6.23 -2.13
CA ILE A 76 9.84 7.39 -2.35
C ILE A 76 8.59 6.98 -3.13
N PHE A 77 8.75 6.27 -4.25
CA PHE A 77 7.59 5.79 -5.03
C PHE A 77 6.71 4.83 -4.24
N MET A 78 7.30 3.93 -3.45
CA MET A 78 6.55 3.02 -2.56
C MET A 78 5.70 3.80 -1.56
N LEU A 79 6.30 4.78 -0.86
CA LEU A 79 5.63 5.60 0.14
C LEU A 79 4.49 6.44 -0.47
N ILE A 80 4.71 6.98 -1.68
CA ILE A 80 3.65 7.66 -2.43
C ILE A 80 2.45 6.74 -2.66
N VAL A 81 2.69 5.50 -3.10
CA VAL A 81 1.61 4.52 -3.36
C VAL A 81 0.86 4.16 -2.09
N LEU A 82 1.55 3.95 -0.97
CA LEU A 82 0.89 3.67 0.32
C LEU A 82 0.06 4.85 0.81
N ASN A 83 0.55 6.08 0.64
CA ASN A 83 -0.24 7.27 0.93
C ASN A 83 -1.47 7.35 0.01
N GLN A 84 -1.32 7.00 -1.28
CA GLN A 84 -2.46 6.94 -2.20
C GLN A 84 -3.51 5.92 -1.75
N TRP A 85 -3.12 4.75 -1.21
CA TRP A 85 -4.09 3.81 -0.64
C TRP A 85 -4.89 4.44 0.49
N ASN A 86 -4.20 5.11 1.41
CA ASN A 86 -4.83 5.79 2.54
C ASN A 86 -5.83 6.85 2.07
N GLN A 87 -5.42 7.70 1.14
CA GLN A 87 -6.26 8.77 0.62
C GLN A 87 -7.46 8.21 -0.15
N SER A 88 -7.25 7.21 -1.01
CA SER A 88 -8.30 6.65 -1.87
C SER A 88 -9.40 6.00 -1.06
N LEU A 89 -9.05 5.17 -0.08
CA LEU A 89 -10.03 4.50 0.77
C LEU A 89 -10.73 5.48 1.73
N THR A 90 -10.01 6.45 2.29
CA THR A 90 -10.61 7.50 3.15
C THR A 90 -11.59 8.36 2.35
N GLU A 91 -11.22 8.77 1.14
CA GLU A 91 -12.12 9.51 0.24
C GLU A 91 -13.34 8.67 -0.10
N ASN A 92 -13.15 7.38 -0.35
CA ASN A 92 -14.25 6.48 -0.67
C ASN A 92 -15.25 6.31 0.49
N ILE A 93 -14.78 6.27 1.75
CA ILE A 93 -15.64 6.30 2.95
C ILE A 93 -16.44 7.61 2.99
N LYS A 94 -15.78 8.76 2.80
CA LYS A 94 -16.44 10.07 2.78
C LYS A 94 -17.49 10.17 1.68
N ASN A 95 -17.14 9.72 0.47
CA ASN A 95 -18.05 9.71 -0.67
C ASN A 95 -19.28 8.82 -0.41
N THR A 96 -19.10 7.71 0.30
CA THR A 96 -20.21 6.83 0.72
C THR A 96 -21.14 7.57 1.70
N LYS A 97 -20.58 8.33 2.64
CA LYS A 97 -21.38 9.14 3.57
C LYS A 97 -22.18 10.23 2.85
N ILE A 98 -21.55 10.94 1.92
CA ILE A 98 -22.22 11.95 1.08
C ILE A 98 -23.39 11.31 0.33
N MET A 99 -23.19 10.11 -0.22
CA MET A 99 -24.22 9.39 -0.96
C MET A 99 -25.39 8.94 -0.09
N ILE A 100 -25.11 8.45 1.13
CA ILE A 100 -26.16 8.12 2.11
C ILE A 100 -26.99 9.35 2.44
N ASN A 101 -26.34 10.48 2.71
CA ASN A 101 -27.02 11.74 3.05
C ASN A 101 -27.87 12.25 1.88
N TYR A 102 -27.34 12.23 0.67
CA TYR A 102 -28.07 12.61 -0.53
C TYR A 102 -29.37 11.80 -0.69
N VAL A 103 -29.30 10.47 -0.54
CA VAL A 103 -30.49 9.63 -0.68
C VAL A 103 -31.45 9.80 0.49
N LYS A 104 -30.96 10.07 1.71
CA LYS A 104 -31.82 10.41 2.86
C LYS A 104 -32.58 11.71 2.63
N GLU A 105 -31.95 12.71 2.02
CA GLU A 105 -32.59 14.00 1.69
C GLU A 105 -33.57 13.89 0.52
N SER A 106 -33.41 12.90 -0.37
CA SER A 106 -34.21 12.75 -1.59
C SER A 106 -35.33 11.70 -1.49
N THR A 107 -35.51 11.03 -0.35
CA THR A 107 -36.46 9.93 -0.16
C THR A 107 -37.39 10.19 1.02
N ASP A 108 -38.70 10.01 0.81
CA ASP A 108 -39.72 10.06 1.88
C ASP A 108 -40.04 8.69 2.52
N ASP A 109 -39.46 7.59 1.99
CA ASP A 109 -39.66 6.24 2.51
C ASP A 109 -38.98 6.04 3.87
N LYS A 110 -39.81 5.95 4.92
CA LYS A 110 -39.38 5.73 6.31
C LYS A 110 -38.55 4.47 6.51
N GLN A 111 -38.85 3.38 5.79
CA GLN A 111 -38.11 2.14 5.91
C GLN A 111 -36.70 2.31 5.33
N LYS A 112 -36.60 2.94 4.15
CA LYS A 112 -35.34 3.28 3.51
C LYS A 112 -34.49 4.22 4.37
N LEU A 113 -35.10 5.22 5.01
CA LEU A 113 -34.44 6.15 5.94
C LEU A 113 -33.87 5.44 7.17
N LEU A 114 -34.60 4.50 7.78
CA LEU A 114 -34.15 3.70 8.92
C LEU A 114 -32.97 2.80 8.56
N SER A 115 -33.06 2.10 7.42
CA SER A 115 -31.97 1.26 6.92
C SER A 115 -30.72 2.08 6.62
N LEU A 116 -30.84 3.23 5.93
CA LEU A 116 -29.72 4.11 5.63
C LEU A 116 -29.07 4.71 6.88
N SER A 117 -29.87 5.05 7.90
CA SER A 117 -29.34 5.55 9.17
C SER A 117 -28.56 4.47 9.93
N THR A 118 -29.00 3.21 9.84
CA THR A 118 -28.24 2.07 10.40
C THR A 118 -26.92 1.89 9.66
N VAL A 119 -26.93 1.99 8.33
CA VAL A 119 -25.72 1.91 7.51
C VAL A 119 -24.76 3.06 7.82
N GLU A 120 -25.27 4.28 8.03
CA GLU A 120 -24.48 5.46 8.40
C GLU A 120 -23.72 5.25 9.72
N VAL A 121 -24.37 4.72 10.76
CA VAL A 121 -23.72 4.42 12.04
C VAL A 121 -22.56 3.43 11.87
N HIS A 122 -22.75 2.39 11.05
CA HIS A 122 -21.68 1.44 10.76
C HIS A 122 -20.53 2.09 9.97
N LEU A 123 -20.84 3.00 9.04
CA LEU A 123 -19.86 3.73 8.24
C LEU A 123 -19.03 4.69 9.10
N GLU A 124 -19.64 5.38 10.07
CA GLU A 124 -18.93 6.28 10.99
C GLU A 124 -17.92 5.56 11.88
N SER A 125 -18.13 4.27 12.13
CA SER A 125 -17.17 3.43 12.85
C SER A 125 -15.94 3.03 12.02
N LEU A 126 -15.95 3.29 10.71
CA LEU A 126 -14.85 2.96 9.82
C LEU A 126 -13.83 4.10 9.79
N ASP A 127 -12.68 3.83 10.40
CA ASP A 127 -11.50 4.67 10.24
C ASP A 127 -10.28 3.84 9.87
N LEU A 128 -9.51 4.36 8.92
CA LEU A 128 -8.21 3.80 8.58
C LEU A 128 -7.21 4.21 9.64
N ARG A 129 -6.42 3.25 10.12
CA ARG A 129 -5.31 3.52 11.04
C ARG A 129 -4.15 4.22 10.33
N SER A 130 -4.39 5.46 9.87
CA SER A 130 -3.43 6.31 9.15
C SER A 130 -2.17 6.58 9.97
N TRP A 131 -2.29 6.62 11.30
CA TRP A 131 -1.14 6.77 12.20
C TRP A 131 -0.12 5.63 12.06
N ALA A 132 -0.57 4.40 11.76
CA ALA A 132 0.32 3.26 11.58
C ALA A 132 1.16 3.41 10.31
N TYR A 133 0.59 3.98 9.24
CA TYR A 133 1.35 4.35 8.05
C TYR A 133 2.43 5.38 8.38
N TRP A 134 2.12 6.44 9.12
CA TRP A 134 3.11 7.47 9.46
C TRP A 134 4.23 6.96 10.37
N LEU A 135 3.91 6.08 11.33
CA LEU A 135 4.94 5.42 12.13
C LEU A 135 5.81 4.48 11.28
N TYR A 136 5.20 3.74 10.34
CA TYR A 136 5.97 2.96 9.36
C TYR A 136 6.94 3.85 8.58
N VAL A 137 6.48 4.98 8.04
CA VAL A 137 7.34 5.94 7.33
C VAL A 137 8.47 6.44 8.22
N GLY A 138 8.15 6.88 9.44
CA GLY A 138 9.12 7.40 10.39
C GLY A 138 10.21 6.37 10.70
N PHE A 139 9.85 5.16 11.09
CA PHE A 139 10.82 4.10 11.39
C PHE A 139 11.60 3.64 10.17
N TYR A 140 10.96 3.54 9.01
CA TYR A 140 11.63 3.18 7.76
C TYR A 140 12.70 4.23 7.41
N VAL A 141 12.37 5.52 7.45
CA VAL A 141 13.32 6.60 7.15
C VAL A 141 14.46 6.63 8.17
N ILE A 142 14.16 6.55 9.48
CA ILE A 142 15.18 6.53 10.53
C ILE A 142 16.14 5.34 10.33
N SER A 143 15.65 4.19 9.91
CA SER A 143 16.49 3.01 9.66
C SER A 143 17.55 3.22 8.57
N LEU A 144 17.30 4.13 7.62
CA LEU A 144 18.26 4.47 6.56
C LEU A 144 19.43 5.32 7.06
N PHE A 145 19.21 6.14 8.09
CA PHE A 145 20.19 7.11 8.58
C PHE A 145 20.90 6.69 9.87
N ILE A 146 20.39 5.68 10.59
CA ILE A 146 20.98 5.19 11.84
C ILE A 146 21.39 3.70 11.70
N PRO A 147 22.57 3.40 11.12
CA PRO A 147 23.01 2.03 10.82
C PRO A 147 23.05 1.12 12.05
N VAL A 148 23.50 1.65 13.19
CA VAL A 148 23.64 0.89 14.46
C VAL A 148 22.31 0.32 14.94
N MET A 149 21.20 1.02 14.66
CA MET A 149 19.84 0.63 15.08
C MET A 149 18.95 0.26 13.88
N ALA A 150 19.53 0.15 12.68
CA ALA A 150 18.78 -0.05 11.44
C ALA A 150 17.91 -1.31 11.50
N VAL A 151 18.41 -2.40 12.11
CA VAL A 151 17.66 -3.65 12.30
C VAL A 151 16.42 -3.42 13.16
N ILE A 152 16.57 -2.75 14.32
CA ILE A 152 15.47 -2.49 15.26
C ILE A 152 14.41 -1.63 14.59
N PHE A 153 14.81 -0.53 13.95
CA PHE A 153 13.87 0.35 13.27
C PHE A 153 13.22 -0.30 12.04
N SER A 154 13.92 -1.18 11.32
CA SER A 154 13.34 -1.96 10.23
C SER A 154 12.28 -2.94 10.74
N LEU A 155 12.52 -3.60 11.88
CA LEU A 155 11.55 -4.49 12.51
C LEU A 155 10.29 -3.71 12.96
N LEU A 156 10.48 -2.55 13.61
CA LEU A 156 9.37 -1.67 13.99
C LEU A 156 8.58 -1.22 12.75
N ALA A 157 9.26 -0.82 11.67
CA ALA A 157 8.62 -0.46 10.42
C ALA A 157 7.74 -1.61 9.90
N ILE A 158 8.26 -2.84 9.85
CA ILE A 158 7.49 -4.02 9.41
C ILE A 158 6.24 -4.24 10.28
N ILE A 159 6.35 -4.08 11.61
CA ILE A 159 5.20 -4.21 12.52
C ILE A 159 4.13 -3.17 12.19
N PHE A 160 4.50 -1.90 12.05
CA PHE A 160 3.54 -0.84 11.72
C PHE A 160 2.95 -0.98 10.33
N LEU A 161 3.73 -1.48 9.36
CA LEU A 161 3.22 -1.84 8.04
C LEU A 161 2.16 -2.94 8.13
N ALA A 162 2.41 -3.99 8.92
CA ALA A 162 1.46 -5.07 9.13
C ALA A 162 0.16 -4.57 9.80
N ILE A 163 0.26 -3.68 10.79
CA ILE A 163 -0.89 -3.03 11.43
C ILE A 163 -1.69 -2.20 10.42
N TYR A 164 -1.00 -1.43 9.57
CA TYR A 164 -1.63 -0.63 8.52
C TYR A 164 -2.36 -1.52 7.51
N LEU A 165 -1.72 -2.58 7.02
CA LEU A 165 -2.34 -3.54 6.09
C LEU A 165 -3.56 -4.24 6.71
N GLN A 166 -3.49 -4.65 7.98
CA GLN A 166 -4.64 -5.21 8.70
C GLN A 166 -5.81 -4.23 8.67
N SER A 167 -5.55 -2.95 8.93
CA SER A 167 -6.56 -1.89 8.86
C SER A 167 -7.13 -1.77 7.46
N VAL A 168 -6.30 -1.73 6.42
CA VAL A 168 -6.73 -1.65 5.01
C VAL A 168 -7.66 -2.80 4.65
N PHE A 169 -7.29 -4.05 4.96
CA PHE A 169 -8.13 -5.20 4.65
C PHE A 169 -9.43 -5.23 5.45
N THR A 170 -9.37 -4.87 6.73
CA THR A 170 -10.56 -4.86 7.61
C THR A 170 -11.55 -3.79 7.17
N VAL A 171 -11.07 -2.56 6.94
CA VAL A 171 -11.90 -1.42 6.53
C VAL A 171 -12.47 -1.66 5.13
N SER A 172 -11.66 -2.15 4.18
CA SER A 172 -12.14 -2.44 2.82
C SER A 172 -13.26 -3.47 2.82
N LYS A 173 -13.12 -4.55 3.59
CA LYS A 173 -14.16 -5.59 3.70
C LYS A 173 -15.45 -5.05 4.31
N ARG A 174 -15.35 -4.29 5.41
CA ARG A 174 -16.54 -3.69 6.05
C ARG A 174 -17.20 -2.66 5.14
N LEU A 175 -16.42 -1.88 4.41
CA LEU A 175 -16.93 -0.89 3.48
C LEU A 175 -17.66 -1.55 2.31
N GLU A 176 -17.16 -2.68 1.80
CA GLU A 176 -17.84 -3.52 0.82
C GLU A 176 -19.21 -4.01 1.33
N GLU A 177 -19.26 -4.56 2.54
CA GLU A 177 -20.50 -5.04 3.18
C GLU A 177 -21.53 -3.89 3.35
N ILE A 178 -21.06 -2.73 3.82
CA ILE A 178 -21.84 -1.51 3.95
C ILE A 178 -22.38 -1.06 2.59
N LYS A 179 -21.54 -1.04 1.55
CA LYS A 179 -21.95 -0.61 0.21
C LYS A 179 -22.92 -1.55 -0.45
N ASN A 180 -22.72 -2.86 -0.32
CA ASN A 180 -23.67 -3.84 -0.82
C ASN A 180 -25.05 -3.67 -0.17
N THR A 181 -25.08 -3.41 1.15
CA THR A 181 -26.33 -3.11 1.87
C THR A 181 -26.94 -1.79 1.39
N MET A 182 -26.12 -0.73 1.27
CA MET A 182 -26.52 0.59 0.81
C MET A 182 -27.13 0.54 -0.60
N TYR A 183 -26.44 -0.08 -1.57
CA TYR A 183 -26.90 -0.18 -2.94
C TYR A 183 -28.14 -1.06 -3.07
N SER A 184 -28.25 -2.14 -2.29
CA SER A 184 -29.46 -2.95 -2.21
C SER A 184 -30.67 -2.14 -1.73
N VAL A 185 -30.49 -1.33 -0.68
CA VAL A 185 -31.52 -0.41 -0.17
C VAL A 185 -31.88 0.68 -1.19
N MET A 186 -30.96 1.04 -2.09
CA MET A 186 -31.20 1.96 -3.21
C MET A 186 -31.82 1.26 -4.44
N GLY A 187 -32.16 -0.03 -4.36
CA GLY A 187 -32.81 -0.78 -5.45
C GLY A 187 -31.84 -1.35 -6.49
N ILE A 188 -30.52 -1.29 -6.25
CA ILE A 188 -29.51 -1.89 -7.13
C ILE A 188 -29.14 -3.25 -6.56
N SER A 189 -29.72 -4.30 -7.14
CA SER A 189 -29.52 -5.70 -6.71
C SER A 189 -28.71 -6.55 -7.69
N THR A 190 -28.48 -6.06 -8.92
CA THR A 190 -27.91 -6.85 -10.02
C THR A 190 -26.39 -6.83 -10.08
N LEU A 191 -25.74 -5.84 -9.45
CA LEU A 191 -24.29 -5.64 -9.53
C LEU A 191 -23.74 -5.48 -8.11
N GLN A 192 -22.89 -6.43 -7.70
CA GLN A 192 -22.28 -6.43 -6.37
C GLN A 192 -20.96 -5.68 -6.40
N MET A 193 -20.58 -5.05 -5.28
CA MET A 193 -19.26 -4.46 -5.15
C MET A 193 -18.18 -5.51 -5.34
N GLN A 194 -17.15 -5.14 -6.08
CA GLN A 194 -15.97 -5.99 -6.23
C GLN A 194 -15.23 -6.06 -4.90
N ASN A 195 -14.74 -7.24 -4.53
CA ASN A 195 -14.06 -7.46 -3.26
C ASN A 195 -12.56 -7.14 -3.33
N ILE A 196 -12.05 -6.36 -2.37
CA ILE A 196 -10.61 -6.27 -2.10
C ILE A 196 -10.23 -7.46 -1.22
N LYS A 197 -9.56 -8.45 -1.82
CA LYS A 197 -9.26 -9.72 -1.15
C LYS A 197 -8.55 -9.49 0.18
N SER A 198 -9.24 -9.82 1.27
CA SER A 198 -8.66 -9.84 2.60
C SER A 198 -7.57 -10.90 2.66
N ARG A 199 -6.43 -10.56 3.25
CA ARG A 199 -5.27 -11.44 3.38
C ARG A 199 -4.91 -11.56 4.84
N ASN A 200 -4.56 -12.78 5.27
CA ASN A 200 -4.11 -13.02 6.63
C ASN A 200 -2.74 -12.37 6.84
N ILE A 201 -2.63 -11.49 7.83
CA ILE A 201 -1.40 -10.74 8.10
C ILE A 201 -0.26 -11.62 8.62
N GLY A 202 -0.57 -12.69 9.36
CA GLY A 202 0.44 -13.68 9.75
C GLY A 202 1.05 -14.39 8.54
N LEU A 203 0.22 -14.82 7.59
CA LEU A 203 0.70 -15.38 6.32
C LEU A 203 1.45 -14.35 5.47
N PHE A 204 1.02 -13.08 5.49
CA PHE A 204 1.76 -12.00 4.83
C PHE A 204 3.18 -11.86 5.40
N ILE A 205 3.33 -11.77 6.72
CA ILE A 205 4.65 -11.67 7.38
C ILE A 205 5.49 -12.90 7.02
N LEU A 206 4.91 -14.10 7.12
CA LEU A 206 5.61 -15.34 6.79
C LEU A 206 6.13 -15.34 5.35
N PHE A 207 5.30 -14.96 4.37
CA PHE A 207 5.72 -14.88 2.97
C PHE A 207 6.73 -13.79 2.71
N VAL A 208 6.63 -12.63 3.37
CA VAL A 208 7.65 -11.58 3.28
C VAL A 208 9.00 -12.11 3.75
N ILE A 209 9.06 -12.84 4.88
CA ILE A 209 10.30 -13.42 5.39
C ILE A 209 10.85 -14.49 4.44
N ILE A 210 10.04 -15.49 4.06
CA ILE A 210 10.49 -16.61 3.21
C ILE A 210 10.94 -16.14 1.83
N THR A 211 10.30 -15.11 1.28
CA THR A 211 10.64 -14.55 -0.05
C THR A 211 11.59 -13.37 0.02
N LEU A 212 12.20 -13.11 1.19
CA LEU A 212 13.11 -11.99 1.44
C LEU A 212 12.53 -10.60 1.09
N GLY A 213 11.20 -10.45 1.04
CA GLY A 213 10.52 -9.19 0.70
C GLY A 213 9.90 -9.14 -0.69
N ILE A 214 10.11 -10.14 -1.55
CA ILE A 214 9.51 -10.18 -2.89
C ILE A 214 7.98 -10.19 -2.82
N TYR A 215 7.40 -10.91 -1.85
CA TYR A 215 5.94 -10.91 -1.66
C TYR A 215 5.38 -9.52 -1.34
N TRP A 216 6.13 -8.67 -0.63
CA TRP A 216 5.73 -7.29 -0.35
C TRP A 216 5.63 -6.46 -1.64
N LEU A 217 6.63 -6.59 -2.52
CA LEU A 217 6.65 -5.93 -3.83
C LEU A 217 5.48 -6.37 -4.71
N TYR A 218 5.18 -7.68 -4.72
CA TYR A 218 3.99 -8.20 -5.40
C TYR A 218 2.69 -7.60 -4.85
N LEU A 219 2.56 -7.56 -3.51
CA LEU A 219 1.36 -7.05 -2.86
C LEU A 219 1.13 -5.57 -3.18
N LEU A 220 2.20 -4.77 -3.27
CA LEU A 220 2.14 -3.35 -3.61
C LEU A 220 1.44 -3.11 -4.95
N ILE A 221 1.76 -3.89 -5.99
CA ILE A 221 1.10 -3.77 -7.30
C ILE A 221 -0.32 -4.35 -7.22
N LYS A 222 -0.45 -5.55 -6.66
CA LYS A 222 -1.72 -6.28 -6.69
C LYS A 222 -2.83 -5.55 -5.93
N LEU A 223 -2.53 -5.05 -4.73
CA LEU A 223 -3.49 -4.34 -3.90
C LEU A 223 -3.85 -2.98 -4.52
N SER A 224 -2.90 -2.29 -5.14
CA SER A 224 -3.17 -1.05 -5.89
C SER A 224 -4.19 -1.26 -7.00
N SER A 225 -4.06 -2.36 -7.76
CA SER A 225 -5.01 -2.72 -8.80
C SER A 225 -6.37 -3.13 -8.23
N GLU A 226 -6.40 -3.90 -7.14
CA GLU A 226 -7.66 -4.29 -6.48
C GLU A 226 -8.43 -3.07 -5.96
N ILE A 227 -7.75 -2.10 -5.34
CA ILE A 227 -8.39 -0.86 -4.89
C ILE A 227 -8.91 -0.08 -6.09
N ASN A 228 -8.14 0.11 -7.17
CA ASN A 228 -8.64 0.83 -8.34
C ASN A 228 -9.88 0.16 -8.96
N ASN A 229 -9.88 -1.17 -9.09
CA ASN A 229 -11.04 -1.90 -9.63
C ASN A 229 -12.26 -1.80 -8.71
N TYR A 230 -12.04 -1.81 -7.39
CA TYR A 230 -13.06 -1.55 -6.39
C TYR A 230 -13.69 -0.16 -6.59
N LEU A 231 -12.86 0.88 -6.71
CA LEU A 231 -13.32 2.26 -6.93
C LEU A 231 -14.06 2.41 -8.27
N ASP A 232 -13.61 1.74 -9.33
CA ASP A 232 -14.27 1.76 -10.64
C ASP A 232 -15.64 1.09 -10.60
N THR A 233 -15.77 -0.01 -9.86
CA THR A 233 -17.05 -0.69 -9.66
C THR A 233 -18.01 0.21 -8.89
N ASP A 234 -17.53 0.83 -7.83
CA ASP A 234 -18.30 1.77 -7.02
C ASP A 234 -18.79 2.97 -7.86
N GLN A 235 -17.93 3.58 -8.67
CA GLN A 235 -18.33 4.65 -9.58
C GLN A 235 -19.44 4.24 -10.56
N ARG A 236 -19.38 3.02 -11.09
CA ARG A 236 -20.43 2.47 -11.98
C ARG A 236 -21.75 2.27 -11.24
N LEU A 237 -21.70 1.77 -10.00
CA LEU A 237 -22.89 1.60 -9.17
C LEU A 237 -23.53 2.94 -8.83
N ARG A 238 -22.74 3.98 -8.51
CA ARG A 238 -23.26 5.33 -8.27
C ARG A 238 -23.97 5.93 -9.47
N GLN A 239 -23.55 5.61 -10.69
CA GLN A 239 -24.21 6.06 -11.91
C GLN A 239 -25.57 5.41 -12.13
N MET A 240 -25.80 4.24 -11.55
CA MET A 240 -27.08 3.51 -11.62
C MET A 240 -28.08 3.98 -10.57
N VAL A 241 -27.63 4.72 -9.55
CA VAL A 241 -28.53 5.34 -8.57
C VAL A 241 -29.21 6.53 -9.24
N ASN A 242 -30.42 6.27 -9.75
CA ASN A 242 -31.36 7.33 -10.11
C ASN A 242 -31.95 7.91 -8.82
N PRO A 243 -31.98 9.24 -8.65
CA PRO A 243 -32.74 9.86 -7.57
C PRO A 243 -34.24 9.51 -7.68
#